data_AF-A0A0D7WG07-F1
#
_entry.id   AF-A0A0D7WG07-F1
#
_cell.length_a   1.000
_cell.length_b   1.000
_cell.length_c   1.000
_cell.angle_alpha   90.00
_cell.angle_beta   90.00
_cell.angle_gamma   90.00
#
_symmetry.space_group_name_H-M   'P 1'
#
loop_
_entity.id
_entity.type
_entity.pdbx_description
1 polymer ?
#
loop_
_entity_poly.entity_id
_entity_poly.type
_entity_poly.pdbx_seq_one_letter_code
_entity_poly.pdbx_strand_id
1 'polypeptide(L)' 'MTIQNKRIFASILFVLISLVCVGQTNPPPPSAPPPVGLPIDGGVMFGVVFALFYGVKKMVFGKK' A
#
# COMPACT_ATOMS: atom_id res chain seq x y z
N MET A 1 -43.08 35.41 6.99
CA MET A 1 -42.54 35.17 5.64
C MET A 1 -43.68 34.82 4.71
N THR A 2 -43.73 35.44 3.54
CA THR A 2 -44.71 35.09 2.50
C THR A 2 -44.40 33.71 1.93
N ILE A 3 -45.40 33.06 1.31
CA ILE A 3 -45.24 31.73 0.70
C ILE A 3 -44.15 31.73 -0.38
N GLN A 4 -43.96 32.85 -1.08
CA GLN A 4 -42.92 33.02 -2.09
C GLN A 4 -41.52 32.99 -1.47
N ASN A 5 -41.31 33.68 -0.34
CA ASN A 5 -40.01 33.66 0.35
C ASN A 5 -39.63 32.25 0.83
N LYS A 6 -40.61 31.46 1.27
CA LYS A 6 -40.38 30.05 1.64
C LYS A 6 -39.97 29.19 0.43
N ARG A 7 -40.58 29.40 -0.74
CA ARG A 7 -40.22 28.68 -1.97
C ARG A 7 -38.83 29.04 -2.47
N ILE A 8 -38.48 30.33 -2.44
CA ILE A 8 -37.14 30.82 -2.79
C ILE A 8 -36.09 30.24 -1.84
N PHE A 9 -36.36 30.25 -0.54
CA PHE A 9 -35.46 29.67 0.45
C PHE A 9 -35.25 28.16 0.22
N ALA A 10 -36.32 27.42 -0.06
CA ALA A 10 -36.25 26.00 -0.35
C ALA A 10 -35.46 25.69 -1.64
N SER A 11 -35.62 26.50 -2.70
CA SER A 11 -34.87 26.30 -3.94
C SER A 11 -33.38 26.60 -3.78
N ILE A 12 -33.04 27.64 -3.02
CA ILE A 12 -31.63 27.95 -2.69
C ILE A 12 -31.02 26.79 -1.90
N LEU A 13 -31.71 26.31 -0.85
CA LEU A 13 -31.22 25.20 -0.03
C LEU A 13 -31.04 23.93 -0.86
N PHE A 14 -31.98 23.62 -1.77
CA PHE A 14 -31.90 22.47 -2.66
C PHE A 14 -30.65 22.54 -3.56
N VAL A 15 -30.41 23.67 -4.22
CA VAL A 15 -29.24 23.87 -5.09
C VAL A 15 -27.93 23.75 -4.30
N LEU A 16 -27.86 24.36 -3.10
CA LEU A 16 -26.67 24.30 -2.26
C LEU A 16 -26.35 22.88 -1.80
N ILE A 17 -27.36 22.10 -1.41
CA ILE A 17 -27.17 20.70 -1.01
C ILE A 17 -26.65 19.88 -2.19
N SER A 18 -27.23 20.03 -3.38
CA SER A 18 -26.74 19.35 -4.58
C SER A 18 -25.28 19.68 -4.88
N LEU A 19 -24.87 20.95 -4.72
CA LEU A 19 -23.50 21.39 -4.97
C LEU A 19 -22.50 20.78 -3.96
N VAL A 20 -22.87 20.71 -2.68
CA VAL A 20 -22.05 20.09 -1.63
C VAL A 20 -21.88 18.59 -1.88
N CYS A 21 -22.95 17.88 -2.27
CA CYS A 21 -22.89 16.44 -2.56
C CYS A 21 -21.98 16.12 -3.76
N VAL A 22 -21.96 16.96 -4.79
CA VAL A 22 -21.08 16.75 -5.97
C VAL A 22 -19.61 17.04 -5.63
N GLY A 23 -19.33 17.98 -4.72
CA GLY A 23 -17.97 18.33 -4.30
C GLY A 23 -17.31 17.34 -3.32
N GLN A 24 -18.05 16.34 -2.84
CA GLN A 24 -17.51 15.34 -1.92
C GLN A 24 -16.63 14.33 -2.68
N THR A 25 -15.34 14.66 -2.83
CA THR A 25 -14.33 13.68 -3.21
C THR A 25 -13.75 13.02 -1.97
N ASN A 26 -13.85 11.70 -1.85
CA ASN A 26 -13.07 11.00 -0.84
C ASN A 26 -11.58 11.17 -1.16
N PRO A 27 -10.71 11.36 -0.15
CA PRO A 27 -9.28 11.30 -0.39
C PRO A 27 -8.94 9.95 -1.04
N PRO A 28 -7.95 9.91 -1.93
CA PRO A 28 -7.51 8.64 -2.51
C PRO A 28 -7.17 7.68 -1.36
N PRO A 29 -7.55 6.40 -1.49
CA PRO A 29 -7.24 5.41 -0.47
C PRO A 29 -5.73 5.43 -0.18
N PRO A 30 -5.31 5.17 1.08
CA PRO A 30 -3.90 5.07 1.42
C PRO A 30 -3.21 4.11 0.45
N SER A 31 -2.04 4.50 -0.06
CA SER A 31 -1.22 3.61 -0.86
C SER A 31 -0.87 2.36 -0.06
N ALA A 32 -0.90 1.20 -0.71
CA ALA A 32 -0.45 -0.03 -0.09
C ALA A 32 1.01 0.13 0.40
N PRO A 33 1.37 -0.49 1.55
CA PRO A 33 2.76 -0.49 2.00
C PRO A 33 3.68 -1.12 0.93
N PRO A 34 4.93 -0.65 0.81
CA PRO A 34 5.89 -1.23 -0.12
C PRO A 34 6.11 -2.72 0.21
N PRO A 35 6.46 -3.55 -0.79
CA PRO A 35 6.76 -4.96 -0.56
C PRO A 35 7.86 -5.12 0.49
N VAL A 36 7.62 -5.97 1.49
CA VAL A 36 8.67 -6.41 2.41
C VAL A 36 9.71 -7.17 1.58
N GLY A 37 10.99 -6.82 1.76
CA GLY A 37 12.11 -7.44 1.04
C GLY A 37 12.12 -8.96 1.20
N LEU A 38 12.82 -9.64 0.28
CA LEU A 38 12.95 -11.09 0.34
C LEU A 38 13.76 -11.50 1.58
N PRO A 39 13.43 -12.62 2.27
CA PRO A 39 14.24 -13.15 3.38
C PRO A 39 15.69 -13.54 3.02
N ILE A 40 16.03 -13.42 1.75
CA ILE A 40 17.24 -13.93 1.10
C ILE A 40 18.46 -13.03 1.37
N ASP A 41 18.24 -11.74 1.67
CA ASP A 41 19.31 -10.74 1.77
C ASP A 41 20.29 -10.95 2.94
N GLY A 42 19.89 -11.72 3.97
CA GLY A 42 20.76 -11.98 5.14
C GLY A 42 21.52 -13.31 5.10
N GLY A 43 20.93 -14.36 4.55
CA GLY A 43 21.41 -15.75 4.74
C GLY A 43 22.20 -16.34 3.57
N VAL A 44 22.03 -15.79 2.35
CA VAL A 44 22.61 -16.40 1.14
C VAL A 44 24.12 -16.35 1.13
N MET A 45 24.73 -15.24 1.55
CA MET A 45 26.20 -15.15 1.60
C MET A 45 26.78 -16.18 2.56
N PHE A 46 26.17 -16.39 3.72
CA PHE A 46 26.58 -17.46 4.63
C PHE A 46 26.39 -18.84 4.00
N GLY A 47 25.27 -19.09 3.32
CA GLY A 47 25.01 -20.35 2.61
C GLY A 47 26.07 -20.65 1.55
N VAL A 48 26.46 -19.66 0.74
CA VAL A 48 27.54 -19.78 -0.26
C VAL A 48 28.88 -20.10 0.42
N VAL A 49 29.21 -19.40 1.50
CA VAL A 49 30.44 -19.63 2.25
C VAL A 49 30.48 -21.04 2.83
N PHE A 50 29.40 -21.50 3.48
CA PHE A 50 29.30 -22.87 4.01
C PHE A 50 29.40 -23.93 2.91
N ALA A 51 28.75 -23.73 1.76
CA ALA A 51 28.79 -24.64 0.63
C ALA A 51 30.22 -24.77 0.07
N LEU A 52 30.96 -23.66 -0.06
CA LEU A 52 32.35 -23.65 -0.50
C LEU A 52 33.25 -24.41 0.47
N PHE A 53 33.17 -24.12 1.78
CA PHE A 53 33.99 -24.81 2.78
C PHE A 53 33.70 -26.30 2.84
N TYR A 54 32.42 -26.68 2.84
CA TYR A 54 32.03 -28.08 2.83
C TYR A 54 32.49 -28.79 1.55
N GLY A 55 32.32 -28.15 0.39
CA GLY A 55 32.75 -28.66 -0.91
C GLY A 55 34.26 -28.93 -0.96
N VAL A 56 35.08 -27.95 -0.55
CA VAL A 56 36.54 -28.10 -0.50
C VAL A 56 36.94 -29.20 0.48
N LYS A 57 36.37 -29.21 1.69
CA LYS A 57 36.66 -30.24 2.68
C LYS A 57 36.33 -31.64 2.15
N LYS A 58 35.18 -31.80 1.51
CA LYS A 58 34.75 -33.07 0.91
C LYS A 58 35.64 -33.49 -0.25
N MET A 59 36.09 -32.56 -1.10
CA MET A 59 36.97 -32.88 -2.24
C MET A 59 38.38 -33.26 -1.81
N VAL A 60 38.94 -32.58 -0.80
CA VAL A 60 40.34 -32.79 -0.38
C VAL A 60 40.48 -33.91 0.65
N PHE A 61 39.52 -34.04 1.57
CA PHE A 61 39.59 -34.97 2.69
C PHE A 61 38.51 -36.05 2.67
N GLY A 62 37.63 -36.04 1.65
CA GLY A 62 36.71 -37.14 1.41
C GLY A 62 37.51 -38.38 1.04
N LYS A 63 37.55 -39.35 1.94
CA LYS A 63 38.00 -40.70 1.59
C LYS A 63 37.10 -41.23 0.47
N LYS A 64 37.73 -41.85 -0.53
CA LYS A 64 37.05 -42.50 -1.65
C LYS A 64 36.15 -43.62 -1.16
#